data_AF-A0A954CR74-F1
#
_entry.id   AF-A0A954CR74-F1
#
_cell.length_a   1.000
_cell.length_b   1.000
_cell.length_c   1.000
_cell.angle_alpha   90.00
_cell.angle_beta   90.00
_cell.angle_gamma   90.00
#
_symmetry.space_group_name_H-M   'P 1'
#
loop_
_entity.id
_entity.type
_entity.pdbx_description
1 polymer ?
#
loop_
_entity_poly.entity_id
_entity_poly.type
_entity_poly.pdbx_seq_one_letter_code
_entity_poly.pdbx_strand_id
1 'polypeptide(L)'
;MFLADAALTGIIIAIVVIAIFFFLVVFLAQRFKRCPSNKVLVVFGKGVGSGTAKTIHGGAALVWPLFQDYAYLNLEPITVEIDLRGALSKKNIRVAVPSSFTIGIGTTPQIMSNAAERL
;
A
#
# COMPACT_ATOMS: atom_id res chain seq x y z
N MET A 1 -31.47 13.56 46.67
CA MET A 1 -31.45 14.14 45.31
C MET A 1 -30.00 14.33 44.85
N PHE A 2 -29.21 15.21 45.48
CA PHE A 2 -27.80 15.48 45.12
C PHE A 2 -26.85 14.26 45.01
N LEU A 3 -26.99 13.23 45.85
CA LEU A 3 -26.13 12.03 45.77
C LEU A 3 -26.44 11.14 44.55
N ALA A 4 -27.70 11.11 44.10
CA ALA A 4 -28.11 10.34 42.92
C ALA A 4 -27.66 11.04 41.62
N ASP A 5 -27.74 12.37 41.59
CA ASP A 5 -27.28 13.18 40.45
C ASP A 5 -25.75 13.10 40.28
N ALA A 6 -25.00 13.08 41.39
CA ALA A 6 -23.54 12.91 41.39
C ALA A 6 -23.10 11.51 40.93
N ALA A 7 -23.81 10.46 41.33
CA ALA A 7 -23.53 9.10 40.89
C ALA A 7 -23.82 8.93 39.39
N LEU A 8 -24.93 9.50 38.90
CA LEU A 8 -25.32 9.46 37.50
C LEU A 8 -24.32 10.24 36.62
N THR A 9 -23.86 11.42 37.05
CA THR A 9 -22.82 12.18 36.33
C THR A 9 -21.48 11.45 36.32
N GLY A 10 -21.09 10.78 37.42
CA GLY A 10 -19.88 9.95 37.45
C GLY A 10 -19.92 8.79 36.45
N ILE A 11 -21.06 8.11 36.35
CA ILE A 11 -21.27 7.03 35.37
C ILE A 11 -21.21 7.56 33.93
N ILE A 12 -21.84 8.72 33.66
CA ILE A 12 -21.81 9.34 32.33
C ILE A 12 -20.38 9.70 31.91
N ILE A 13 -19.59 10.29 32.81
CA ILE A 13 -18.18 10.65 32.52
C ILE A 13 -17.36 9.38 32.23
N ALA A 14 -17.52 8.32 33.01
CA ALA A 14 -16.82 7.06 32.78
C ALA A 14 -17.15 6.45 31.41
N ILE A 15 -18.43 6.47 31.01
CA ILE A 15 -18.87 5.98 29.69
C ILE A 15 -18.25 6.82 28.57
N VAL A 16 -18.21 8.15 28.72
CA VAL A 16 -17.60 9.05 27.72
C VAL A 16 -16.10 8.77 27.57
N VAL A 17 -15.37 8.58 28.67
CA VAL A 17 -13.94 8.25 28.63
C VAL A 17 -13.69 6.92 27.93
N ILE A 18 -14.50 5.90 28.23
CA ILE A 18 -14.41 4.59 27.57
C ILE A 18 -14.72 4.70 26.07
N ALA A 19 -15.73 5.49 25.69
CA ALA A 19 -16.09 5.71 24.29
C ALA A 19 -14.95 6.42 23.52
N ILE A 20 -14.31 7.42 24.13
CA ILE A 20 -13.15 8.11 23.54
C ILE A 20 -11.97 7.15 23.38
N PHE A 21 -11.68 6.32 24.40
CA PHE A 21 -10.62 5.33 24.32
C PHE A 21 -10.88 4.30 23.22
N PHE A 22 -12.11 3.79 23.13
CA PHE A 22 -12.51 2.86 22.07
C PHE A 22 -12.38 3.50 20.69
N PHE A 23 -12.82 4.75 20.52
CA PHE A 23 -12.69 5.48 19.26
C PHE A 23 -11.21 5.67 18.86
N LEU A 24 -10.35 5.98 19.82
CA LEU A 24 -8.90 6.11 19.60
C LEU A 24 -8.29 4.79 19.16
N VAL A 25 -8.65 3.66 19.79
CA VAL A 25 -8.17 2.33 19.38
C VAL A 25 -8.64 1.96 17.98
N VAL A 26 -9.91 2.19 17.66
CA VAL A 26 -10.46 1.95 16.30
C VAL A 26 -9.77 2.84 15.28
N PHE A 27 -9.54 4.12 15.61
CA PHE A 27 -8.82 5.05 14.75
C PHE A 27 -7.39 4.56 14.48
N LEU A 28 -6.64 4.11 15.50
CA LEU A 28 -5.30 3.54 15.30
C LEU A 28 -5.37 2.26 14.46
N ALA A 29 -6.30 1.35 14.76
CA ALA A 29 -6.45 0.08 14.05
C ALA A 29 -6.76 0.29 12.55
N GLN A 30 -7.58 1.28 12.19
CA GLN A 30 -7.89 1.61 10.80
C GLN A 30 -6.66 2.12 10.01
N ARG A 31 -5.65 2.66 10.70
CA ARG A 31 -4.41 3.16 10.09
C ARG A 31 -3.31 2.11 9.98
N PHE A 32 -3.44 0.98 10.66
CA PHE A 32 -2.55 -0.16 10.46
C PHE A 32 -2.91 -0.90 9.17
N LYS A 33 -2.24 -0.51 8.08
CA LYS A 33 -2.37 -1.21 6.80
C LYS A 33 -1.33 -2.32 6.73
N ARG A 34 -1.81 -3.56 6.57
CA ARG A 34 -0.96 -4.72 6.32
C ARG A 34 -0.61 -4.79 4.83
N CYS A 35 0.66 -5.03 4.52
CA CYS A 35 1.13 -5.25 3.17
C CYS A 35 1.13 -6.76 2.88
N PRO A 36 0.35 -7.25 1.91
CA PRO A 36 0.41 -8.66 1.52
C PRO A 36 1.72 -8.95 0.78
N SER A 37 2.18 -10.21 0.82
CA SER A 37 3.49 -10.59 0.25
C SER A 37 3.63 -10.33 -1.26
N ASN A 38 2.51 -10.37 -2.00
CA ASN A 38 2.47 -10.19 -3.45
C ASN A 38 2.30 -8.73 -3.88
N LYS A 39 2.31 -7.78 -2.93
CA LYS A 39 2.25 -6.35 -3.22
C LYS A 39 3.30 -5.60 -2.40
N VAL A 40 3.71 -4.44 -2.88
CA VAL A 40 4.56 -3.50 -2.16
C VAL A 40 3.70 -2.30 -1.77
N LEU A 41 3.76 -1.92 -0.50
CA LEU A 41 3.12 -0.71 -0.01
C LEU A 41 4.07 0.46 -0.30
N VAL A 42 3.62 1.37 -1.15
CA VAL A 42 4.32 2.61 -1.47
C VAL A 42 3.62 3.72 -0.70
N VAL A 43 4.30 4.29 0.28
CA VAL A 43 3.81 5.43 1.04
C VAL A 43 4.49 6.69 0.53
N PHE A 44 3.72 7.67 0.10
CA PHE A 44 4.21 8.95 -0.44
C PHE A 44 3.52 10.11 0.29
N GLY A 45 4.15 11.29 0.27
CA GLY A 45 3.61 12.48 0.93
C GLY A 45 4.58 13.13 1.92
N LYS A 46 4.09 14.17 2.59
CA LYS A 46 4.90 15.08 3.40
C LYS A 46 5.30 14.41 4.72
N GLY A 47 6.61 14.35 4.99
CA GLY A 47 7.18 13.76 6.22
C GLY A 47 7.64 12.31 6.11
N VAL A 48 7.65 11.72 4.91
CA VAL A 48 8.13 10.35 4.64
C VAL A 48 9.64 10.37 4.31
N GLY A 49 10.48 10.90 5.19
CA GLY A 49 11.95 10.88 5.01
C GLY A 49 12.46 11.52 3.70
N SER A 50 13.76 11.35 3.41
CA SER A 50 14.47 12.05 2.32
C SER A 50 14.24 11.48 0.91
N GLY A 51 13.05 10.97 0.60
CA GLY A 51 12.73 10.42 -0.71
C GLY A 51 11.26 10.61 -1.08
N THR A 52 10.97 10.64 -2.39
CA THR A 52 9.63 10.87 -2.96
C THR A 52 8.63 9.79 -2.53
N ALA A 53 9.10 8.57 -2.30
CA ALA A 53 8.28 7.43 -1.88
C ALA A 53 9.07 6.46 -1.00
N LYS A 54 8.43 5.92 0.05
CA LYS A 54 8.95 4.82 0.86
C LYS A 54 8.28 3.52 0.43
N THR A 55 9.07 2.61 -0.12
CA THR A 55 8.63 1.26 -0.50
C THR A 55 8.81 0.27 0.64
N ILE A 56 7.75 -0.43 1.02
CA ILE A 56 7.78 -1.47 2.06
C ILE A 56 7.29 -2.78 1.43
N HIS A 57 8.17 -3.78 1.39
CA HIS A 57 7.86 -5.13 0.94
C HIS A 57 7.73 -6.05 2.14
N GLY A 58 6.52 -6.57 2.39
CA GLY A 58 6.22 -7.38 3.56
C GLY A 58 6.10 -6.57 4.87
N GLY A 59 5.15 -6.97 5.72
CA GLY A 59 4.92 -6.36 7.03
C GLY A 59 3.69 -5.45 7.10
N ALA A 60 3.68 -4.52 8.04
CA ALA A 60 2.63 -3.53 8.21
C ALA A 60 3.24 -2.14 8.37
N ALA A 61 2.60 -1.12 7.82
CA ALA A 61 3.01 0.25 8.00
C ALA A 61 1.84 1.07 8.54
N LEU A 62 2.16 1.96 9.46
CA LEU A 62 1.23 2.99 9.92
C LEU A 62 1.29 4.14 8.91
N VAL A 63 0.22 4.32 8.14
CA VAL A 63 0.09 5.44 7.20
C VAL A 63 -0.69 6.56 7.87
N TRP A 64 -0.14 7.77 7.87
CA TRP A 64 -0.79 8.95 8.44
C TRP A 64 -1.58 9.73 7.38
N PRO A 65 -2.90 9.53 7.24
CA PRO A 65 -3.66 9.92 6.04
C PRO A 65 -3.90 11.42 5.90
N LEU A 66 -3.49 12.23 6.87
CA LEU A 66 -3.61 13.69 6.73
C LEU A 66 -2.42 14.28 5.95
N PHE A 67 -1.29 13.57 5.91
CA PHE A 67 -0.05 14.05 5.26
C PHE A 67 0.60 12.99 4.36
N GLN A 68 0.17 11.74 4.45
CA GLN A 68 0.74 10.59 3.75
C GLN A 68 -0.36 9.82 3.04
N ASP A 69 -0.17 9.61 1.75
CA ASP A 69 -0.97 8.73 0.91
C ASP A 69 -0.26 7.40 0.70
N TYR A 70 -1.01 6.38 0.30
CA TYR A 70 -0.46 5.07 0.02
C TYR A 70 -1.02 4.51 -1.28
N ALA A 71 -0.16 3.81 -2.02
CA ALA A 71 -0.53 2.99 -3.15
C ALA A 71 0.03 1.57 -2.97
N TYR A 72 -0.58 0.63 -3.68
CA TYR A 72 -0.09 -0.74 -3.74
C TYR A 72 0.52 -0.99 -5.12
N LEU A 73 1.78 -1.38 -5.16
CA LEU A 73 2.44 -1.88 -6.35
C LEU A 73 2.27 -3.41 -6.41
N ASN A 74 1.70 -3.93 -7.49
CA ASN A 74 1.52 -5.38 -7.65
C ASN A 74 2.82 -6.04 -8.15
N LEU A 75 3.26 -7.12 -7.50
CA LEU A 75 4.44 -7.89 -7.94
C LEU A 75 4.04 -9.12 -8.77
N GLU A 76 2.75 -9.37 -8.92
CA GLU A 76 2.27 -10.47 -9.75
C GLU A 76 2.67 -10.25 -11.21
N PRO A 77 3.25 -11.28 -11.89
CA PRO A 77 3.67 -11.14 -13.27
C PRO A 77 2.49 -10.84 -14.19
N ILE A 78 2.64 -9.82 -15.03
CA ILE A 78 1.65 -9.41 -16.02
C ILE A 78 2.05 -10.02 -17.37
N THR A 79 1.12 -10.71 -18.02
CA THR A 79 1.30 -11.22 -19.39
C THR A 79 0.81 -10.18 -20.39
N VAL A 80 1.69 -9.76 -21.28
CA VAL A 80 1.38 -8.87 -22.40
C VAL A 80 1.53 -9.65 -23.69
N GLU A 81 0.46 -9.72 -24.47
CA GLU A 81 0.45 -10.34 -25.79
C GLU A 81 0.86 -9.30 -26.82
N ILE A 82 1.92 -9.60 -27.57
CA ILE A 82 2.44 -8.73 -28.62
C ILE A 82 2.67 -9.58 -29.87
N ASP A 83 2.00 -9.20 -30.95
CA ASP A 83 2.22 -9.80 -32.26
C ASP A 83 3.52 -9.29 -32.84
N LEU A 84 4.53 -10.17 -32.92
CA LEU A 84 5.78 -9.86 -33.59
C LEU A 84 5.53 -9.84 -35.09
N ARG A 85 5.47 -8.66 -35.72
CA ARG A 85 5.35 -8.52 -37.17
C ARG A 85 6.72 -8.25 -37.79
N GLY A 86 7.15 -9.12 -38.69
CA GLY A 86 8.39 -8.93 -39.45
C GLY A 86 9.67 -9.14 -38.65
N ALA A 87 9.60 -9.87 -37.52
CA ALA A 87 10.76 -10.24 -36.73
C ALA A 87 11.70 -11.12 -37.54
N LEU A 88 13.00 -10.81 -37.50
CA LEU A 88 14.05 -11.59 -38.15
C LEU A 88 14.42 -12.77 -37.26
N SER A 89 14.25 -13.99 -37.77
CA SER A 89 14.77 -15.20 -37.14
C SER A 89 16.30 -15.27 -37.28
N LYS A 90 16.97 -16.15 -36.53
CA LYS A 90 18.43 -16.40 -36.64
C LYS A 90 18.88 -16.82 -38.05
N LYS A 91 17.95 -17.35 -38.87
CA LYS A 91 18.16 -17.67 -40.29
C LYS A 91 17.85 -16.49 -41.24
N ASN A 92 17.69 -15.28 -40.72
CA ASN A 92 17.39 -14.06 -41.48
C ASN A 92 16.06 -14.10 -42.27
N ILE A 93 15.09 -14.88 -41.80
CA ILE A 93 13.73 -14.99 -42.38
C ILE A 93 12.77 -14.16 -41.53
N ARG A 94 11.87 -13.41 -42.19
CA ARG A 94 10.80 -12.64 -41.53
C ARG A 94 9.68 -13.59 -41.13
N VAL A 95 9.32 -13.58 -39.85
CA VAL A 95 8.21 -14.37 -39.30
C VAL A 95 7.20 -13.46 -38.61
N ALA A 96 5.93 -13.85 -38.66
CA ALA A 96 4.84 -13.22 -37.91
C ALA A 96 4.34 -14.23 -36.89
N VAL A 97 4.68 -14.02 -35.61
CA VAL A 97 4.36 -14.98 -34.53
C VAL A 97 3.64 -14.26 -33.40
N PRO A 98 2.43 -14.71 -33.01
CA PRO A 98 1.79 -14.21 -31.80
C PRO A 98 2.64 -14.66 -30.61
N SER A 99 3.15 -13.70 -29.84
CA SER A 99 4.07 -13.96 -28.73
C SER A 99 3.51 -13.36 -27.44
N SER A 100 3.52 -14.15 -26.36
CA SER A 100 3.16 -13.69 -25.02
C SER A 100 4.43 -13.49 -24.20
N PHE A 101 4.62 -12.30 -23.63
CA PHE A 101 5.72 -12.02 -22.71
C PHE A 101 5.19 -11.80 -21.30
N THR A 102 5.83 -12.42 -20.31
CA THR A 102 5.49 -12.24 -18.90
C THR A 102 6.52 -11.31 -18.26
N ILE A 103 6.07 -10.18 -17.74
CA ILE A 103 6.91 -9.15 -17.14
C ILE A 103 6.50 -8.99 -15.68
N GLY A 104 7.48 -8.89 -14.78
CA GLY A 104 7.25 -8.70 -13.35
C GLY A 104 8.29 -7.76 -12.74
N ILE A 105 7.97 -7.20 -11.58
CA ILE A 105 8.85 -6.30 -10.85
C ILE A 105 9.69 -7.13 -9.88
N GLY A 106 11.02 -7.01 -9.99
CA GLY A 106 11.94 -7.67 -9.07
C GLY A 106 11.90 -7.06 -7.67
N THR A 107 12.19 -7.87 -6.64
CA THR A 107 12.17 -7.48 -5.22
C THR A 107 13.42 -6.72 -4.76
N THR A 108 14.28 -6.30 -5.69
CA THR A 108 15.49 -5.54 -5.39
C THR A 108 15.12 -4.10 -5.00
N PRO A 109 15.66 -3.52 -3.91
CA PRO A 109 15.26 -2.19 -3.42
C PRO A 109 15.34 -1.09 -4.47
N GLN A 110 16.38 -1.11 -5.31
CA GLN A 110 16.58 -0.11 -6.36
C GLN A 110 15.50 -0.19 -7.44
N ILE A 111 15.09 -1.41 -7.84
CA ILE A 111 14.06 -1.63 -8.86
C ILE A 111 12.68 -1.22 -8.31
N MET A 112 12.41 -1.57 -7.05
CA MET A 112 11.16 -1.19 -6.38
C MET A 112 11.03 0.32 -6.21
N SER A 113 12.08 1.03 -5.79
CA SER A 113 12.06 2.49 -5.66
C SER A 113 11.82 3.18 -7.00
N ASN A 114 12.49 2.71 -8.06
CA ASN A 114 12.29 3.25 -9.41
C ASN A 114 10.89 2.97 -9.96
N ALA A 115 10.33 1.79 -9.66
CA ALA A 115 8.96 1.45 -10.03
C ALA A 115 7.94 2.29 -9.25
N ALA A 116 8.20 2.54 -7.97
CA ALA A 116 7.36 3.33 -7.09
C ALA A 116 7.36 4.83 -7.42
N GLU A 117 8.46 5.37 -7.95
CA GLU A 117 8.54 6.77 -8.38
C GLU A 117 7.64 7.08 -9.59
N ARG A 118 7.26 6.06 -10.36
CA ARG A 118 6.44 6.18 -11.58
C ARG A 118 4.97 5.79 -11.39
N LEU A 119 4.56 5.48 -10.16
CA LEU A 119 3.17 5.27 -9.76
C LEU A 119 2.48 6.60 -9.48
#